data_AF-A0A929ZL00-F1
#
_entry.id   AF-A0A929ZL00-F1
#
_cell.length_a   1.000
_cell.length_b   1.000
_cell.length_c   1.000
_cell.angle_alpha   90.00
_cell.angle_beta   90.00
_cell.angle_gamma   90.00
#
_symmetry.space_group_name_H-M   'P 1'
#
loop_
_entity.id
_entity.type
_entity.pdbx_description
1 polymer ?
#
loop_
_entity_poly.entity_id
_entity_poly.type
_entity_poly.pdbx_seq_one_letter_code
_entity_poly.pdbx_strand_id
1 'polypeptide(L)'
;MSFLDKLKEAFSKKDDKATYLSGFKKSKQTFGDQLNQMQYKYKGVDDEFLEQLTIILLESDVGIETADYICEQMKIKCSEYPTITFKWA
;
A
#
# COMPACT_ATOMS: atom_id res chain seq x y z
N MET A 1 -18.83 19.77 32.98
CA MET A 1 -17.73 19.07 32.29
C MET A 1 -17.69 17.64 32.79
N SER A 2 -18.34 16.73 32.08
CA SER A 2 -18.49 15.34 32.49
C SER A 2 -17.14 14.61 32.43
N PHE A 3 -16.93 13.61 33.29
CA PHE A 3 -15.72 12.78 33.28
C PHE A 3 -15.53 12.05 31.93
N LEU A 4 -16.65 11.73 31.27
CA LEU A 4 -16.69 11.21 29.90
C LEU A 4 -16.17 12.22 28.87
N ASP A 5 -16.41 13.51 29.06
CA ASP A 5 -15.89 14.54 28.15
C ASP A 5 -14.37 14.63 28.24
N LYS A 6 -13.81 14.52 29.46
CA LYS A 6 -12.35 14.48 29.67
C LYS A 6 -11.68 13.24 29.08
N LEU A 7 -12.33 12.07 29.18
CA LEU A 7 -11.87 10.82 28.57
C LEU A 7 -11.89 10.90 27.04
N LYS A 8 -12.95 11.47 26.47
CA LYS A 8 -13.11 11.65 25.02
C LYS A 8 -12.13 12.68 24.47
N GLU A 9 -11.84 13.73 25.22
CA GLU A 9 -10.89 14.79 24.85
C GLU A 9 -9.43 14.32 24.92
N ALA A 10 -9.09 13.42 25.86
CA ALA A 10 -7.79 12.76 25.92
C ALA A 10 -7.56 11.79 24.74
N PHE A 11 -8.59 11.05 24.32
CA PHE A 11 -8.55 10.13 23.18
C PHE A 11 -8.64 10.80 21.80
N SER A 12 -9.12 12.05 21.72
CA SER A 12 -9.30 12.77 20.46
C SER A 12 -8.05 13.54 20.00
N LYS A 13 -6.93 13.42 20.72
CA LYS A 13 -5.66 14.06 20.32
C LYS A 13 -5.11 13.40 19.05
N LYS A 14 -5.04 14.19 17.98
CA LYS A 14 -4.49 13.86 16.65
C LYS A 14 -3.06 13.26 16.65
N ASP A 15 -2.33 13.32 17.76
CA ASP A 15 -0.95 12.84 17.90
C ASP A 15 -0.80 11.32 17.85
N ASP A 16 -1.80 10.56 18.31
CA ASP A 16 -1.69 9.09 18.36
C ASP A 16 -1.63 8.48 16.95
N LYS A 17 -2.31 9.10 15.97
CA LYS A 17 -2.26 8.66 14.58
C LYS A 17 -0.89 8.89 13.94
N ALA A 18 -0.24 10.01 14.26
CA ALA A 18 1.11 10.32 13.76
C ALA A 18 2.15 9.38 14.38
N THR A 19 2.04 9.11 15.68
CA THR A 19 2.91 8.16 16.38
C THR A 19 2.72 6.74 15.86
N TYR A 20 1.47 6.30 15.68
CA TYR A 20 1.14 5.01 15.08
C TYR A 20 1.71 4.86 13.66
N LEU A 21 1.51 5.86 12.79
CA LEU A 21 2.07 5.87 11.43
C LEU A 21 3.60 5.86 11.43
N SER A 22 4.24 6.50 12.41
CA SER A 22 5.70 6.51 12.54
C SER A 22 6.27 5.12 12.88
N GLY A 23 5.49 4.27 13.58
CA GLY A 23 5.87 2.88 13.87
C GLY A 23 6.00 2.02 12.61
N PHE A 24 5.16 2.27 11.60
CA PHE A 24 5.21 1.56 10.31
C PHE A 24 6.17 2.19 9.30
N LYS A 25 6.93 3.22 9.68
CA LYS A 25 7.80 3.95 8.75
C LYS A 25 8.81 3.01 8.07
N LYS A 26 9.36 2.04 8.79
CA LYS A 26 10.33 1.08 8.24
C LYS A 26 9.69 0.17 7.19
N SER A 27 8.58 -0.49 7.52
CA SER A 27 7.88 -1.38 6.57
C SER A 27 7.39 -0.61 5.34
N LYS A 28 6.86 0.61 5.54
CA LYS A 28 6.47 1.49 4.44
C LYS A 28 7.64 1.86 3.53
N GLN A 29 8.81 2.13 4.12
CA GLN A 29 10.02 2.44 3.34
C GLN A 29 10.48 1.23 2.54
N THR A 30 10.67 0.07 3.18
CA THR A 30 11.11 -1.15 2.48
C THR A 30 10.18 -1.54 1.35
N PHE A 31 8.86 -1.56 1.60
CA PHE A 31 7.85 -1.88 0.59
C PHE A 31 7.87 -0.86 -0.56
N GLY A 32 7.95 0.44 -0.23
CA GLY A 32 8.04 1.51 -1.22
C GLY A 32 9.31 1.41 -2.07
N ASP A 33 10.44 1.05 -1.47
CA ASP A 33 11.72 0.89 -2.18
C ASP A 33 11.66 -0.31 -3.15
N GLN A 34 11.03 -1.42 -2.76
CA GLN A 34 10.82 -2.58 -3.64
C GLN A 34 9.89 -2.26 -4.82
N LEU A 35 8.76 -1.61 -4.57
CA LEU A 35 7.86 -1.14 -5.65
C LEU A 35 8.57 -0.14 -6.58
N ASN A 36 9.40 0.74 -6.02
CA ASN A 36 10.18 1.66 -6.80
C ASN A 36 11.22 0.96 -7.70
N GLN A 37 11.75 -0.20 -7.31
CA GLN A 37 12.64 -0.98 -8.19
C GLN A 37 11.86 -1.61 -9.35
N MET A 38 10.62 -2.05 -9.10
CA MET A 38 9.76 -2.62 -10.14
C MET A 38 9.42 -1.61 -11.26
N GLN A 39 9.06 -0.37 -10.91
CA GLN A 39 8.72 0.65 -11.93
C GLN A 39 9.87 0.95 -12.91
N TYR A 40 11.13 0.76 -12.51
CA TYR A 40 12.28 0.94 -13.40
C TYR A 40 12.51 -0.27 -14.30
N LYS A 41 12.16 -1.47 -13.83
CA LYS A 41 12.37 -2.73 -14.55
C LYS A 41 11.25 -3.02 -15.55
N TYR A 42 10.01 -2.69 -15.21
CA TYR A 42 8.82 -3.03 -15.99
C TYR A 42 8.20 -1.80 -16.66
N LYS A 43 7.82 -1.92 -17.93
CA LYS A 43 7.23 -0.82 -18.73
C LYS A 43 5.70 -0.88 -18.81
N GLY A 44 5.09 -1.87 -18.17
CA GLY A 44 3.65 -2.11 -18.17
C GLY A 44 3.27 -3.14 -17.12
N VAL A 45 1.98 -3.34 -16.94
CA VAL A 45 1.42 -4.36 -16.05
C VAL A 45 1.22 -5.63 -16.85
N ASP A 46 2.28 -6.42 -16.97
CA ASP A 46 2.28 -7.76 -17.57
C ASP A 46 2.29 -8.85 -16.49
N ASP A 47 2.24 -10.12 -16.91
CA ASP A 47 2.19 -11.24 -15.98
C ASP A 47 3.50 -11.34 -15.14
N GLU A 48 4.66 -10.95 -15.68
CA GLU A 48 5.93 -10.91 -14.93
C GLU A 48 5.92 -9.82 -13.84
N PHE A 49 5.36 -8.64 -14.13
CA PHE A 49 5.15 -7.59 -13.15
C PHE A 49 4.24 -8.05 -12.01
N LEU A 50 3.13 -8.72 -12.35
CA LEU A 50 2.16 -9.20 -11.36
C LEU A 50 2.76 -10.30 -10.47
N GLU A 51 3.54 -11.22 -11.02
CA GLU A 51 4.25 -12.24 -10.24
C GLU A 51 5.22 -11.59 -9.23
N GLN A 52 6.01 -10.62 -9.68
CA GLN A 52 6.93 -9.90 -8.81
C GLN A 52 6.20 -9.08 -7.74
N LEU A 53 5.02 -8.53 -8.07
CA LEU A 53 4.16 -7.82 -7.11
C LEU A 53 3.65 -8.77 -6.03
N THR A 54 3.19 -9.97 -6.41
CA THR A 54 2.75 -10.99 -5.45
C THR A 54 3.86 -11.36 -4.48
N ILE A 55 5.09 -11.55 -4.96
CA ILE A 55 6.25 -11.85 -4.09
C ILE A 55 6.46 -10.75 -3.06
N ILE A 56 6.45 -9.48 -3.48
CA ILE A 56 6.65 -8.33 -2.57
C ILE A 56 5.51 -8.20 -1.55
N LEU A 57 4.26 -8.47 -1.95
CA LEU A 57 3.11 -8.46 -1.04
C LEU A 57 3.23 -9.58 0.01
N LEU A 58 3.70 -10.77 -0.39
CA LEU A 58 3.95 -11.88 0.54
C LEU A 58 5.08 -11.57 1.53
N GLU A 59 6.19 -10.99 1.06
CA GLU A 59 7.29 -10.52 1.92
C GLU A 59 6.87 -9.44 2.92
N SER A 60 5.79 -8.71 2.60
CA SER A 60 5.22 -7.65 3.44
C SER A 60 4.13 -8.15 4.41
N ASP A 61 4.04 -9.46 4.63
CA ASP A 61 3.09 -10.11 5.55
C ASP A 61 1.60 -9.90 5.16
N VAL A 62 1.28 -9.68 3.89
CA VAL A 62 -0.11 -9.48 3.41
C VAL A 62 -0.90 -10.80 3.34
N GLY A 63 -0.20 -11.92 3.09
CA GLY A 63 -0.80 -13.24 2.94
C GLY A 63 -1.25 -13.56 1.51
N ILE A 64 -1.31 -14.86 1.19
CA ILE A 64 -1.49 -15.39 -0.17
C ILE A 64 -2.82 -14.97 -0.77
N GLU A 65 -3.94 -15.27 -0.10
CA GLU A 65 -5.28 -14.98 -0.62
C GLU A 65 -5.48 -13.48 -0.89
N THR A 66 -4.92 -12.63 -0.02
CA THR A 66 -5.05 -11.17 -0.16
C THR A 66 -4.12 -10.63 -1.26
N ALA A 67 -2.91 -11.17 -1.39
CA ALA A 67 -1.99 -10.81 -2.47
C ALA A 67 -2.57 -11.16 -3.85
N ASP A 68 -3.13 -12.36 -3.99
CA ASP A 68 -3.78 -12.81 -5.22
C ASP A 68 -4.97 -11.90 -5.58
N TYR A 69 -5.83 -11.59 -4.60
CA TYR A 69 -6.94 -10.67 -4.79
C TYR A 69 -6.48 -9.27 -5.25
N ILE A 70 -5.43 -8.71 -4.63
CA ILE A 70 -4.89 -7.40 -5.02
C ILE A 70 -4.39 -7.42 -6.48
N CYS A 71 -3.67 -8.46 -6.86
CA CYS A 71 -3.13 -8.59 -8.23
C CYS A 71 -4.22 -8.78 -9.27
N GLU A 72 -5.27 -9.55 -8.97
CA GLU A 72 -6.43 -9.71 -9.84
C GLU A 72 -7.17 -8.37 -10.04
N GLN A 73 -7.42 -7.65 -8.95
CA GLN A 73 -8.05 -6.32 -9.03
C GLN A 73 -7.19 -5.32 -9.83
N MET A 74 -5.87 -5.40 -9.70
CA MET A 74 -4.95 -4.56 -10.47
C MET A 74 -5.07 -4.88 -11.97
N LYS A 75 -5.10 -6.16 -12.35
CA LYS A 75 -5.25 -6.61 -13.74
C LYS A 75 -6.57 -6.15 -14.35
N ILE A 76 -7.67 -6.26 -13.61
CA ILE A 76 -8.99 -5.76 -14.03
C ILE A 76 -8.94 -4.24 -14.26
N LYS A 77 -8.43 -3.47 -13.29
CA LYS A 77 -8.33 -2.01 -13.44
C LYS A 77 -7.44 -1.58 -14.59
N CYS A 78 -6.32 -2.26 -14.83
CA CYS A 78 -5.48 -1.96 -15.99
C CYS A 78 -6.21 -2.22 -17.32
N SER A 79 -7.08 -3.24 -17.35
CA SER A 79 -7.92 -3.56 -18.51
C SER A 79 -9.02 -2.51 -18.74
N GLU A 80 -9.58 -1.94 -17.66
CA GLU A 80 -10.56 -0.85 -17.72
C GLU A 80 -9.95 0.48 -18.19
N TYR A 81 -8.66 0.72 -17.90
CA TYR A 81 -7.96 1.97 -18.20
C TYR A 81 -6.73 1.77 -19.11
N PRO A 82 -6.90 1.26 -20.35
CA PRO A 82 -5.79 0.86 -21.21
C PRO A 82 -4.95 2.04 -21.73
N THR A 83 -5.49 3.25 -21.74
CA THR A 83 -4.88 4.45 -22.33
C THR A 83 -4.38 5.47 -21.30
N ILE A 84 -4.56 5.21 -20.01
CA ILE A 84 -3.98 6.07 -18.97
C ILE A 84 -2.48 5.75 -18.89
N THR A 85 -1.70 6.50 -19.66
CA THR A 85 -0.25 6.56 -19.45
C THR A 85 -0.01 7.37 -18.20
N PHE A 86 0.51 6.71 -17.16
CA PHE A 86 0.91 7.37 -15.92
C PHE A 86 2.03 8.36 -16.25
N LYS A 87 1.69 9.64 -16.42
CA LYS A 87 2.68 10.72 -16.46
C LYS A 87 3.10 10.96 -15.02
N TRP A 88 4.21 10.37 -14.63
CA TRP A 88 4.94 10.78 -13.44
C TRP A 88 5.27 12.27 -13.64
N ALA A 89 4.57 13.13 -12.90
CA ALA A 89 4.84 14.56 -12.86
C ALA A 89 6.19 14.81 -12.19
#